data_AF-A0A950TU69-F1
#
_entry.id   AF-A0A950TU69-F1
#
_cell.length_a   1.000
_cell.length_b   1.000
_cell.length_c   1.000
_cell.angle_alpha   90.00
_cell.angle_beta   90.00
_cell.angle_gamma   90.00
#
_symmetry.space_group_name_H-M   'P 1'
#
loop_
_entity.id
_entity.type
_entity.pdbx_description
1 polymer ?
#
loop_
_entity_poly.entity_id
_entity_poly.type
_entity_poly.pdbx_seq_one_letter_code
_entity_poly.pdbx_strand_id
1 'polypeptide(L)'
;NQNREWIYSQQQTISSEGFSGQTFNTHVPHTVRAKETQSCSSCHVSQTHDNNAWLAQVTLQGTNFVNFFGRYIYVAAKDALEAVAVTEHTDPQAVYGSKLHKLAYHDDYQKFVDGGRELKESYENKGRPEALQVQVRGEYAYVAAGKGGLRIYDVAQIDQKGFSERISTAPFSPIGQKFYVPTKYATAVASPSTLAVDPARWRTVMNPDGTFKQVPPDEALRLNAEADKAGKPRPAINEEGPIAPIYAYLFVADKYEGLILVNVATLLDGDPRNNFLKRDLTFNPGGVLTGANNIVMAGNYAYVTTDKQLVIVDLTSPLSPKVLKQLPFDNPRAVAIQFMYAFVVDNAGLHTVDVSHLQTTGDAHIVEGASVPLRHGQDVYVARTYAYVADGEDGIAIIDVEHPEKPKLDQMFNAGGSMNDAHGIKVGMTNASLYGYVADGKNGMKVLQLTDPETMPTYAGFSPRPQPQLIASFKTKGEALSISKGLDRDRAADESGNQVAVFGRRGARPFDFEDVMKLLRTNDGAGDFFTVSDTPTK
;
A
#
# COMPACT_ATOMS: atom_id res chain seq x y z
N ASN A 1 -4.47 31.96 16.37
CA ASN A 1 -4.43 30.74 15.53
C ASN A 1 -4.31 31.01 14.04
N GLN A 2 -4.95 32.02 13.46
CA GLN A 2 -4.92 32.25 12.00
C GLN A 2 -3.53 32.52 11.36
N ASN A 3 -2.51 32.92 12.13
CA ASN A 3 -1.12 33.10 11.63
C ASN A 3 -0.19 31.89 11.90
N ARG A 4 -0.73 30.76 12.38
CA ARG A 4 0.03 29.52 12.62
C ARG A 4 -0.42 28.36 11.73
N GLU A 5 -1.43 28.59 10.88
CA GLU A 5 -1.93 27.56 9.99
C GLU A 5 -1.03 27.44 8.77
N TRP A 6 -0.56 26.23 8.53
CA TRP A 6 0.32 25.93 7.41
C TRP A 6 -0.48 25.78 6.10
N ILE A 7 -0.06 26.44 5.03
CA ILE A 7 -0.82 26.43 3.77
C ILE A 7 -0.59 25.12 2.98
N TYR A 8 0.54 24.44 3.22
CA TYR A 8 0.87 23.18 2.57
C TYR A 8 0.49 22.00 3.46
N SER A 9 -0.63 21.36 3.13
CA SER A 9 -1.08 20.13 3.78
C SER A 9 -0.87 18.94 2.83
N GLN A 10 -0.14 17.92 3.28
CA GLN A 10 0.02 16.65 2.55
C GLN A 10 -1.10 15.65 2.87
N GLN A 11 -2.27 16.18 3.20
CA GLN A 11 -3.44 15.36 3.36
C GLN A 11 -3.85 14.79 2.00
N GLN A 12 -4.30 13.53 2.00
CA GLN A 12 -4.94 12.96 0.83
C GLN A 12 -6.12 13.87 0.45
N THR A 13 -6.08 14.46 -0.73
CA THR A 13 -7.28 15.15 -1.23
C THR A 13 -8.35 14.12 -1.51
N ILE A 14 -9.61 14.50 -1.31
CA ILE A 14 -10.75 13.67 -1.67
C ILE A 14 -11.13 14.08 -3.09
N SER A 15 -10.83 13.24 -4.07
CA SER A 15 -11.27 13.38 -5.46
C SER A 15 -12.75 13.72 -5.54
N SER A 16 -13.17 14.41 -6.60
CA SER A 16 -14.59 14.51 -6.94
C SER A 16 -15.22 13.15 -7.23
N GLU A 17 -14.47 12.11 -7.61
CA GLU A 17 -14.98 10.74 -7.82
C GLU A 17 -13.78 9.75 -7.85
N GLY A 18 -13.78 8.64 -7.08
CA GLY A 18 -12.71 7.62 -7.11
C GLY A 18 -11.33 8.01 -6.54
N PHE A 19 -10.28 7.27 -6.95
CA PHE A 19 -8.90 7.43 -6.49
C PHE A 19 -8.30 8.79 -6.87
N SER A 20 -8.46 9.89 -6.13
CA SER A 20 -7.62 11.07 -6.37
C SER A 20 -7.31 11.77 -5.09
N GLY A 21 -6.03 11.69 -4.76
CA GLY A 21 -5.35 12.93 -4.41
C GLY A 21 -3.92 13.05 -4.93
N GLN A 22 -3.38 12.03 -5.59
CA GLN A 22 -2.01 12.03 -6.09
C GLN A 22 -1.89 11.23 -7.38
N THR A 23 -1.33 11.86 -8.42
CA THR A 23 -0.97 11.21 -9.68
C THR A 23 0.54 11.03 -9.74
N PHE A 24 1.01 10.13 -10.62
CA PHE A 24 2.40 10.09 -11.05
C PHE A 24 2.44 10.27 -12.57
N ASN A 25 3.50 10.88 -13.07
CA ASN A 25 3.74 10.88 -14.51
C ASN A 25 4.39 9.53 -14.88
N THR A 26 3.81 8.81 -15.84
CA THR A 26 4.35 7.54 -16.36
C THR A 26 5.61 7.75 -17.19
N HIS A 27 5.98 8.99 -17.50
CA HIS A 27 7.14 9.34 -18.31
C HIS A 27 8.44 8.95 -17.59
N VAL A 28 8.98 7.81 -17.97
CA VAL A 28 10.41 7.57 -17.94
C VAL A 28 10.91 7.93 -19.34
N PRO A 29 11.86 8.87 -19.51
CA PRO A 29 12.38 9.20 -20.83
C PRO A 29 12.86 7.92 -21.54
N HIS A 30 12.45 7.71 -22.78
CA HIS A 30 12.82 6.56 -23.61
C HIS A 30 14.33 6.49 -23.97
N THR A 31 15.15 7.38 -23.39
CA THR A 31 16.59 7.51 -23.65
C THR A 31 17.44 7.67 -22.39
N VAL A 32 16.95 7.30 -21.18
CA VAL A 32 17.80 7.43 -19.98
C VAL A 32 19.05 6.54 -20.11
N ARG A 33 18.91 5.27 -20.50
CA ARG A 33 20.02 4.38 -20.92
C ARG A 33 19.50 3.29 -21.87
N ALA A 34 20.42 2.53 -22.47
CA ALA A 34 20.10 1.44 -23.39
C ALA A 34 19.26 0.28 -22.78
N LYS A 35 19.24 0.13 -21.44
CA LYS A 35 18.41 -0.89 -20.74
C LYS A 35 16.97 -0.42 -20.54
N GLU A 36 16.71 0.89 -20.53
CA GLU A 36 15.38 1.46 -20.26
C GLU A 36 14.54 1.71 -21.52
N THR A 37 15.05 1.38 -22.71
CA THR A 37 14.25 1.44 -23.94
C THR A 37 13.03 0.55 -23.77
N GLN A 38 11.84 1.15 -23.78
CA GLN A 38 10.59 0.40 -23.69
C GLN A 38 10.49 -0.60 -24.83
N SER A 39 10.08 -1.79 -24.48
CA SER A 39 9.97 -2.96 -25.35
C SER A 39 8.55 -3.50 -25.32
N CYS A 40 8.28 -4.56 -26.07
CA CYS A 40 6.95 -5.17 -26.09
C CYS A 40 6.52 -5.63 -24.69
N SER A 41 7.43 -6.23 -23.91
CA SER A 41 7.16 -6.70 -22.54
C SER A 41 6.92 -5.57 -21.53
N SER A 42 7.22 -4.33 -21.90
CA SER A 42 6.88 -3.17 -21.06
C SER A 42 5.36 -2.93 -20.97
N CYS A 43 4.61 -3.37 -21.98
CA CYS A 43 3.15 -3.18 -22.09
C CYS A 43 2.35 -4.49 -22.20
N HIS A 44 3.01 -5.64 -22.33
CA HIS A 44 2.38 -6.95 -22.48
C HIS A 44 3.06 -7.97 -21.57
N VAL A 45 2.37 -9.09 -21.32
CA VAL A 45 2.91 -10.14 -20.45
C VAL A 45 4.18 -10.73 -21.07
N SER A 46 5.24 -10.84 -20.27
CA SER A 46 6.53 -11.34 -20.74
C SER A 46 6.53 -12.85 -21.00
N GLN A 47 7.06 -13.30 -22.15
CA GLN A 47 7.27 -14.73 -22.45
C GLN A 47 8.40 -15.36 -21.62
N THR A 48 9.26 -14.55 -21.00
CA THR A 48 10.38 -15.04 -20.18
C THR A 48 10.01 -15.19 -18.71
N HIS A 49 8.73 -15.00 -18.36
CA HIS A 49 8.20 -15.09 -17.00
C HIS A 49 8.98 -14.21 -16.01
N ASP A 50 9.32 -12.98 -16.44
CA ASP A 50 9.75 -11.97 -15.49
C ASP A 50 8.58 -11.56 -14.58
N ASN A 51 8.86 -10.78 -13.54
CA ASN A 51 7.85 -10.31 -12.60
C ASN A 51 6.92 -9.22 -13.15
N ASN A 52 7.05 -8.89 -14.44
CA ASN A 52 6.26 -7.92 -15.16
C ASN A 52 6.26 -6.54 -14.46
N ALA A 53 7.35 -6.13 -13.81
CA ALA A 53 7.38 -4.91 -13.00
C ALA A 53 6.94 -3.64 -13.76
N TRP A 54 7.24 -3.53 -15.05
CA TRP A 54 6.76 -2.45 -15.90
C TRP A 54 5.24 -2.47 -16.02
N LEU A 55 4.69 -3.57 -16.52
CA LEU A 55 3.25 -3.76 -16.68
C LEU A 55 2.50 -3.64 -15.35
N ALA A 56 3.05 -4.19 -14.27
CA ALA A 56 2.55 -4.06 -12.92
C ALA A 56 2.52 -2.60 -12.45
N GLN A 57 3.48 -1.76 -12.87
CA GLN A 57 3.46 -0.33 -12.56
C GLN A 57 2.42 0.42 -13.39
N VAL A 58 2.28 0.10 -14.68
CA VAL A 58 1.29 0.80 -15.53
C VAL A 58 -0.15 0.38 -15.19
N THR A 59 -0.35 -0.88 -14.78
CA THR A 59 -1.65 -1.42 -14.32
C THR A 59 -1.89 -1.24 -12.83
N LEU A 60 -0.86 -0.78 -12.08
CA LEU A 60 -0.93 -0.41 -10.66
C LEU A 60 -1.20 -1.59 -9.73
N GLN A 61 -0.63 -2.75 -10.09
CA GLN A 61 -0.79 -4.01 -9.40
C GLN A 61 0.48 -4.38 -8.62
N GLY A 62 0.70 -3.68 -7.51
CA GLY A 62 1.61 -4.15 -6.46
C GLY A 62 3.09 -3.78 -6.61
N THR A 63 3.46 -2.85 -7.50
CA THR A 63 4.87 -2.41 -7.58
C THR A 63 5.28 -1.52 -6.44
N ASN A 64 4.36 -0.85 -5.75
CA ASN A 64 4.54 -0.02 -4.56
C ASN A 64 5.63 1.07 -4.57
N PHE A 65 6.46 1.14 -5.61
CA PHE A 65 7.66 1.96 -5.70
C PHE A 65 7.33 3.45 -5.73
N VAL A 66 6.21 3.78 -6.38
CA VAL A 66 5.70 5.15 -6.51
C VAL A 66 4.77 5.55 -5.36
N ASN A 67 4.53 4.66 -4.39
CA ASN A 67 3.72 5.01 -3.22
C ASN A 67 4.36 6.17 -2.48
N PHE A 68 3.52 7.09 -2.02
CA PHE A 68 3.98 8.32 -1.42
C PHE A 68 4.00 8.25 0.09
N PHE A 69 5.15 8.60 0.65
CA PHE A 69 5.30 8.92 2.04
C PHE A 69 5.40 10.44 2.16
N GLY A 70 4.57 11.00 3.05
CA GLY A 70 4.61 12.42 3.36
C GLY A 70 5.64 12.73 4.45
N ARG A 71 5.46 13.90 5.08
CA ARG A 71 6.23 14.36 6.25
C ARG A 71 6.25 13.33 7.38
N TYR A 72 5.14 12.64 7.61
CA TYR A 72 4.97 11.72 8.74
C TYR A 72 5.03 10.25 8.31
N ILE A 73 5.86 9.49 9.03
CA ILE A 73 5.88 8.02 8.97
C ILE A 73 5.18 7.49 10.22
N TYR A 74 4.17 6.65 10.00
CA TYR A 74 3.38 6.06 11.07
C TYR A 74 3.97 4.70 11.46
N VAL A 75 4.37 4.61 12.72
CA VAL A 75 5.02 3.44 13.31
C VAL A 75 4.11 2.85 14.38
N ALA A 76 3.83 1.55 14.26
CA ALA A 76 3.30 0.77 15.36
C ALA A 76 4.47 0.42 16.29
N ALA A 77 4.69 1.28 17.29
CA ALA A 77 5.56 0.95 18.40
C ALA A 77 4.71 0.19 19.43
N LYS A 78 5.20 -0.92 19.98
CA LYS A 78 4.42 -1.78 20.89
C LYS A 78 3.58 -1.03 21.92
N ASP A 79 4.13 0.04 22.49
CA ASP A 79 3.50 0.87 23.53
C ASP A 79 2.88 2.19 23.01
N ALA A 80 2.89 2.48 21.70
CA ALA A 80 2.34 3.70 21.11
C ALA A 80 2.13 3.62 19.59
N LEU A 81 1.11 4.31 19.08
CA LEU A 81 1.10 4.73 17.68
C LEU A 81 1.90 6.04 17.59
N GLU A 82 2.98 6.06 16.80
CA GLU A 82 3.84 7.24 16.63
C GLU A 82 3.83 7.72 15.17
N ALA A 83 3.64 9.03 14.97
CA ALA A 83 3.84 9.71 13.71
C ALA A 83 5.15 10.48 13.79
N VAL A 84 6.19 10.01 13.09
CA VAL A 84 7.54 10.57 13.13
C VAL A 84 7.73 11.51 11.95
N ALA A 85 8.12 12.76 12.20
CA ALA A 85 8.45 13.69 11.12
C ALA A 85 9.81 13.34 10.52
N VAL A 86 9.83 12.96 9.24
CA VAL A 86 11.05 12.53 8.53
C VAL A 86 11.55 13.54 7.50
N THR A 87 10.79 14.60 7.23
CA THR A 87 11.17 15.66 6.29
C THR A 87 11.25 17.01 6.96
N GLU A 88 11.98 17.91 6.32
CA GLU A 88 11.86 19.34 6.60
C GLU A 88 10.42 19.82 6.54
N HIS A 89 10.17 20.90 7.28
CA HIS A 89 8.88 21.57 7.24
C HIS A 89 8.71 22.31 5.92
N THR A 90 9.59 23.24 5.58
CA THR A 90 9.45 24.04 4.36
C THR A 90 9.66 23.25 3.06
N ASP A 91 9.20 23.81 1.95
CA ASP A 91 9.53 23.28 0.63
C ASP A 91 10.95 23.69 0.18
N PRO A 92 11.73 22.78 -0.42
CA PRO A 92 11.36 21.40 -0.71
C PRO A 92 11.34 20.55 0.57
N GLN A 93 10.34 19.67 0.74
CA GLN A 93 10.30 18.74 1.88
C GLN A 93 11.37 17.65 1.74
N ALA A 94 12.61 17.99 2.08
CA ALA A 94 13.75 17.10 2.01
C ALA A 94 13.75 16.15 3.22
N VAL A 95 13.96 14.84 2.99
CA VAL A 95 14.12 13.88 4.08
C VAL A 95 15.37 14.21 4.88
N TYR A 96 15.28 14.28 6.21
CA TYR A 96 16.42 14.58 7.08
C TYR A 96 17.59 13.63 6.83
N GLY A 97 18.80 14.21 6.78
CA GLY A 97 20.06 13.48 6.53
C GLY A 97 20.26 12.98 5.10
N SER A 98 19.26 13.15 4.22
CA SER A 98 19.35 12.78 2.80
C SER A 98 20.24 13.71 1.99
N LYS A 99 20.51 13.29 0.75
CA LYS A 99 21.24 14.10 -0.21
C LYS A 99 20.52 15.41 -0.56
N LEU A 100 19.20 15.36 -0.78
CA LEU A 100 18.40 16.56 -1.03
C LEU A 100 18.47 17.54 0.15
N HIS A 101 18.45 17.03 1.37
CA HIS A 101 18.58 17.86 2.57
C HIS A 101 19.94 18.59 2.60
N LYS A 102 21.04 17.90 2.26
CA LYS A 102 22.37 18.50 2.14
C LYS A 102 22.43 19.65 1.11
N LEU A 103 21.71 19.51 0.00
CA LEU A 103 21.73 20.47 -1.10
C LEU A 103 20.81 21.67 -0.83
N ALA A 104 19.60 21.43 -0.31
CA ALA A 104 18.58 22.46 -0.12
C ALA A 104 18.69 23.18 1.23
N TYR A 105 19.19 22.50 2.27
CA TYR A 105 19.26 23.00 3.66
C TYR A 105 20.65 22.73 4.25
N HIS A 106 21.68 23.33 3.66
CA HIS A 106 23.08 23.04 4.00
C HIS A 106 23.39 23.12 5.52
N ASP A 107 22.96 24.21 6.17
CA ASP A 107 23.24 24.45 7.59
C ASP A 107 22.47 23.49 8.50
N ASP A 108 21.19 23.21 8.18
CA ASP A 108 20.35 22.32 8.98
C ASP A 108 20.75 20.84 8.77
N TYR A 109 21.20 20.49 7.57
CA TYR A 109 21.87 19.23 7.32
C TYR A 109 23.10 19.05 8.20
N GLN A 110 23.98 20.05 8.27
CA GLN A 110 25.20 19.92 9.08
C GLN A 110 24.85 19.80 10.56
N LYS A 111 23.93 20.62 11.08
CA LYS A 111 23.42 20.49 12.46
C LYS A 111 22.81 19.12 12.74
N PHE A 112 22.04 18.57 11.80
CA PHE A 112 21.41 17.25 11.94
C PHE A 112 22.45 16.13 11.97
N VAL A 113 23.45 16.19 11.10
CA VAL A 113 24.56 15.22 11.07
C VAL A 113 25.41 15.31 12.34
N ASP A 114 25.79 16.51 12.76
CA ASP A 114 26.56 16.74 14.00
C ASP A 114 25.76 16.34 15.24
N GLY A 115 24.43 16.45 15.17
CA GLY A 115 23.49 15.98 16.18
C GLY A 115 23.24 14.47 16.18
N GLY A 116 24.01 13.68 15.44
CA GLY A 116 23.93 12.22 15.45
C GLY A 116 22.85 11.62 14.54
N ARG A 117 22.27 12.41 13.62
CA ARG A 117 21.21 11.98 12.68
C ARG A 117 19.94 11.48 13.36
N GLU A 118 19.63 12.00 14.54
CA GLU A 118 18.44 11.64 15.31
C GLU A 118 17.26 12.57 14.97
N LEU A 119 16.15 11.97 14.53
CA LEU A 119 14.87 12.66 14.35
C LEU A 119 14.28 12.99 15.73
N LYS A 120 13.76 14.20 15.89
CA LYS A 120 13.30 14.70 17.20
C LYS A 120 11.81 15.02 17.26
N GLU A 121 11.19 15.27 16.12
CA GLU A 121 9.78 15.63 16.05
C GLU A 121 8.93 14.39 15.82
N SER A 122 8.04 14.10 16.76
CA SER A 122 7.02 13.08 16.63
C SER A 122 5.77 13.45 17.41
N TYR A 123 4.66 12.82 17.03
CA TYR A 123 3.40 12.87 17.75
C TYR A 123 2.98 11.44 18.08
N GLU A 124 2.40 11.23 19.26
CA GLU A 124 2.08 9.90 19.73
C GLU A 124 0.66 9.82 20.28
N ASN A 125 0.06 8.63 20.17
CA ASN A 125 -0.99 8.20 21.07
C ASN A 125 -0.47 7.03 21.90
N LYS A 126 -0.46 7.19 23.23
CA LYS A 126 0.06 6.17 24.14
C LYS A 126 -0.81 4.92 24.07
N GLY A 127 -0.19 3.82 23.64
CA GLY A 127 -0.81 2.54 23.35
C GLY A 127 -1.46 1.95 24.60
N ARG A 128 -2.77 2.20 24.74
CA ARG A 128 -3.67 1.40 25.57
C ARG A 128 -4.92 1.15 24.75
N PRO A 129 -4.95 0.08 23.93
CA PRO A 129 -4.07 -1.12 23.89
C PRO A 129 -2.78 -0.99 23.05
N GLU A 130 -1.92 -2.02 23.10
CA GLU A 130 -0.65 -2.14 22.35
C GLU A 130 -0.84 -1.93 20.83
N ALA A 131 0.20 -1.55 20.09
CA ALA A 131 0.14 -1.44 18.62
C ALA A 131 1.07 -2.46 17.97
N LEU A 132 0.50 -3.46 17.28
CA LEU A 132 1.26 -4.53 16.61
C LEU A 132 1.48 -4.22 15.13
N GLN A 133 0.47 -3.64 14.47
CA GLN A 133 0.54 -3.24 13.07
C GLN A 133 -0.30 -1.98 12.85
N VAL A 134 0.11 -1.14 11.90
CA VAL A 134 -0.63 0.05 11.49
C VAL A 134 -0.78 0.12 9.97
N GLN A 135 -1.97 0.51 9.53
CA GLN A 135 -2.25 0.90 8.15
C GLN A 135 -2.95 2.25 8.17
N VAL A 136 -2.40 3.25 7.50
CA VAL A 136 -3.06 4.54 7.29
C VAL A 136 -3.89 4.47 6.00
N ARG A 137 -5.11 4.99 6.06
CA ARG A 137 -5.93 5.22 4.88
C ARG A 137 -6.76 6.49 5.04
N GLY A 138 -6.53 7.46 4.15
CA GLY A 138 -7.11 8.80 4.25
C GLY A 138 -6.71 9.51 5.53
N GLU A 139 -7.72 9.90 6.30
CA GLU A 139 -7.59 10.69 7.55
C GLU A 139 -7.32 9.85 8.79
N TYR A 140 -7.32 8.52 8.65
CA TYR A 140 -7.33 7.60 9.78
C TYR A 140 -6.18 6.61 9.73
N ALA A 141 -5.61 6.34 10.90
CA ALA A 141 -4.69 5.24 11.15
C ALA A 141 -5.44 4.08 11.81
N TYR A 142 -5.40 2.92 11.16
CA TYR A 142 -6.02 1.68 11.61
C TYR A 142 -4.95 0.80 12.23
N VAL A 143 -5.16 0.38 13.48
CA VAL A 143 -4.17 -0.33 14.28
C VAL A 143 -4.73 -1.67 14.75
N ALA A 144 -4.00 -2.74 14.43
CA ALA A 144 -4.21 -4.05 15.02
C ALA A 144 -3.53 -4.07 16.40
N ALA A 145 -4.33 -4.18 17.46
CA ALA A 145 -3.91 -3.86 18.81
C ALA A 145 -3.88 -5.08 19.75
N GLY A 146 -3.58 -6.27 19.23
CA GLY A 146 -3.58 -7.52 20.00
C GLY A 146 -4.91 -7.72 20.71
N LYS A 147 -4.87 -7.95 22.03
CA LYS A 147 -6.08 -8.08 22.88
C LYS A 147 -6.99 -6.85 22.87
N GLY A 148 -6.46 -5.73 22.41
CA GLY A 148 -7.15 -4.47 22.21
C GLY A 148 -8.18 -4.43 21.10
N GLY A 149 -8.15 -5.42 20.20
CA GLY A 149 -8.94 -5.46 18.98
C GLY A 149 -8.42 -4.52 17.90
N LEU A 150 -9.33 -4.07 17.02
CA LEU A 150 -9.04 -3.00 16.07
C LEU A 150 -9.21 -1.65 16.77
N ARG A 151 -8.23 -0.76 16.59
CA ARG A 151 -8.25 0.64 17.02
C ARG A 151 -8.11 1.58 15.84
N ILE A 152 -8.77 2.72 15.91
CA ILE A 152 -8.74 3.72 14.85
C ILE A 152 -8.41 5.07 15.47
N TYR A 153 -7.47 5.78 14.85
CA TYR A 153 -7.00 7.07 15.27
C TYR A 153 -7.17 8.07 14.15
N ASP A 154 -7.74 9.22 14.46
CA ASP A 154 -7.72 10.38 13.59
C ASP A 154 -6.30 10.95 13.56
N VAL A 155 -5.72 10.97 12.36
CA VAL A 155 -4.40 11.49 12.04
C VAL A 155 -4.47 12.61 10.98
N ALA A 156 -5.66 13.18 10.76
CA ALA A 156 -5.83 14.27 9.82
C ALA A 156 -5.15 15.54 10.35
N GLN A 157 -4.46 16.27 9.47
CA GLN A 157 -3.96 17.60 9.79
C GLN A 157 -3.12 17.67 11.09
N ILE A 158 -2.24 16.68 11.33
CA ILE A 158 -1.38 16.65 12.53
C ILE A 158 -0.69 18.00 12.76
N ASP A 159 -0.22 18.70 11.73
CA ASP A 159 0.42 20.00 11.91
C ASP A 159 -0.53 21.12 12.38
N GLN A 160 -1.82 21.02 12.06
CA GLN A 160 -2.83 22.06 12.29
C GLN A 160 -3.73 21.82 13.49
N LYS A 161 -3.64 20.65 14.13
CA LYS A 161 -4.49 20.36 15.29
C LYS A 161 -4.16 21.32 16.43
N GLY A 162 -5.16 22.10 16.84
CA GLY A 162 -5.06 23.10 17.90
C GLY A 162 -5.00 22.54 19.33
N PHE A 163 -4.84 21.22 19.50
CA PHE A 163 -4.76 20.53 20.79
C PHE A 163 -3.53 19.63 20.87
N SER A 164 -3.07 19.33 22.09
CA SER A 164 -1.76 18.68 22.31
C SER A 164 -1.71 17.22 21.86
N GLU A 165 -2.78 16.45 22.05
CA GLU A 165 -2.84 15.04 21.61
C GLU A 165 -3.27 14.95 20.15
N ARG A 166 -2.31 15.09 19.22
CA ARG A 166 -2.59 15.23 17.79
C ARG A 166 -3.01 13.93 17.09
N ILE A 167 -2.76 12.78 17.71
CA ILE A 167 -3.27 11.48 17.27
C ILE A 167 -4.39 11.10 18.24
N SER A 168 -5.64 11.14 17.79
CA SER A 168 -6.81 11.10 18.69
C SER A 168 -7.78 9.97 18.33
N THR A 169 -8.31 9.27 19.34
CA THR A 169 -9.32 8.20 19.16
C THR A 169 -10.74 8.72 19.03
N ALA A 170 -10.97 10.01 19.29
CA ALA A 170 -12.27 10.63 19.15
C ALA A 170 -12.10 12.15 18.94
N PRO A 171 -12.06 12.66 17.68
CA PRO A 171 -12.11 14.12 17.45
C PRO A 171 -13.37 14.79 18.03
N PHE A 172 -14.42 14.01 18.30
CA PHE A 172 -15.70 14.41 18.90
C PHE A 172 -15.99 13.58 20.18
N SER A 173 -17.00 13.98 20.96
CA SER A 173 -17.40 13.29 22.22
C SER A 173 -17.59 11.77 22.07
N PRO A 174 -17.28 10.94 23.09
CA PRO A 174 -17.57 9.50 23.11
C PRO A 174 -19.05 9.11 22.91
N ILE A 175 -19.98 10.05 23.11
CA ILE A 175 -21.41 9.85 22.80
C ILE A 175 -21.64 9.87 21.27
N GLY A 176 -20.74 10.47 20.50
CA GLY A 176 -20.90 10.71 19.06
C GLY A 176 -20.28 9.67 18.12
N GLN A 177 -19.33 8.84 18.58
CA GLN A 177 -18.64 7.88 17.70
C GLN A 177 -17.94 6.75 18.48
N LYS A 178 -17.65 5.64 17.79
CA LYS A 178 -16.94 4.45 18.29
C LYS A 178 -15.86 4.01 17.32
N PHE A 179 -14.61 4.38 17.63
CA PHE A 179 -13.40 4.09 16.83
C PHE A 179 -12.63 2.85 17.32
N TYR A 180 -13.36 1.81 17.70
CA TYR A 180 -12.76 0.52 18.02
C TYR A 180 -13.74 -0.63 17.76
N VAL A 181 -13.19 -1.79 17.40
CA VAL A 181 -13.94 -3.04 17.32
C VAL A 181 -13.22 -4.07 18.19
N PRO A 182 -13.85 -4.55 19.29
CA PRO A 182 -13.26 -5.59 20.11
C PRO A 182 -13.04 -6.84 19.26
N THR A 183 -11.89 -7.50 19.44
CA THR A 183 -11.58 -8.84 18.91
C THR A 183 -10.79 -9.60 19.98
N LYS A 184 -10.53 -10.90 19.79
CA LYS A 184 -9.76 -11.70 20.77
C LYS A 184 -8.28 -11.31 20.78
N TYR A 185 -7.66 -11.20 19.59
CA TYR A 185 -6.27 -10.81 19.41
C TYR A 185 -5.99 -10.37 17.96
N ALA A 186 -6.19 -9.10 17.64
CA ALA A 186 -5.91 -8.54 16.31
C ALA A 186 -4.41 -8.48 16.05
N THR A 187 -3.92 -9.17 15.02
CA THR A 187 -2.50 -9.24 14.64
C THR A 187 -2.16 -8.31 13.49
N ALA A 188 -3.06 -8.14 12.53
CA ALA A 188 -2.88 -7.27 11.38
C ALA A 188 -4.22 -6.68 10.89
N VAL A 189 -4.15 -5.57 10.19
CA VAL A 189 -5.26 -4.87 9.53
C VAL A 189 -4.84 -4.47 8.12
N ALA A 190 -5.68 -4.73 7.14
CA ALA A 190 -5.46 -4.33 5.77
C ALA A 190 -6.70 -3.65 5.18
N SER A 191 -6.45 -2.80 4.19
CA SER A 191 -7.45 -2.26 3.29
C SER A 191 -7.04 -2.59 1.85
N PRO A 192 -7.99 -2.71 0.90
CA PRO A 192 -7.67 -2.94 -0.51
C PRO A 192 -6.77 -1.86 -1.12
N SER A 193 -6.85 -0.65 -0.58
CA SER A 193 -5.94 0.45 -0.88
C SER A 193 -5.77 1.37 0.34
N THR A 194 -4.66 2.09 0.39
CA THR A 194 -4.41 3.15 1.36
C THR A 194 -5.10 4.47 0.99
N LEU A 195 -5.71 4.55 -0.21
CA LEU A 195 -6.56 5.67 -0.59
C LEU A 195 -7.98 5.50 0.01
N ALA A 196 -8.52 6.59 0.54
CA ALA A 196 -9.95 6.70 0.84
C ALA A 196 -10.77 6.60 -0.46
N VAL A 197 -11.51 5.50 -0.60
CA VAL A 197 -12.34 5.21 -1.77
C VAL A 197 -13.72 4.83 -1.26
N ASP A 198 -14.72 5.65 -1.58
CA ASP A 198 -16.10 5.46 -1.13
C ASP A 198 -16.94 4.76 -2.22
N PRO A 199 -17.31 3.47 -2.04
CA PRO A 199 -18.16 2.77 -2.98
C PRO A 199 -19.64 3.15 -2.91
N ALA A 200 -20.07 3.88 -1.86
CA ALA A 200 -21.46 4.29 -1.66
C ALA A 200 -21.76 5.71 -2.16
N ARG A 201 -20.75 6.40 -2.72
CA ARG A 201 -20.84 7.81 -3.10
C ARG A 201 -21.96 8.08 -4.10
N TRP A 202 -22.81 9.06 -3.79
CA TRP A 202 -23.88 9.49 -4.70
C TRP A 202 -23.33 10.15 -5.97
N ARG A 203 -24.04 9.96 -7.09
CA ARG A 203 -23.70 10.49 -8.40
C ARG A 203 -24.63 11.65 -8.76
N THR A 204 -24.05 12.68 -9.35
CA THR A 204 -24.82 13.82 -9.88
C THR A 204 -25.37 13.47 -11.26
N VAL A 205 -26.69 13.50 -11.42
CA VAL A 205 -27.38 13.37 -12.70
C VAL A 205 -28.04 14.69 -13.09
N MET A 206 -27.99 15.02 -14.39
CA MET A 206 -28.67 16.16 -14.98
C MET A 206 -30.05 15.72 -15.50
N ASN A 207 -31.09 16.39 -15.01
CA ASN A 207 -32.46 16.21 -15.45
C ASN A 207 -32.68 16.86 -16.84
N PRO A 208 -33.74 16.47 -17.58
CA PRO A 208 -34.06 17.07 -18.88
C PRO A 208 -34.33 18.58 -18.84
N ASP A 209 -34.71 19.12 -17.68
CA ASP A 209 -34.94 20.55 -17.45
C ASP A 209 -33.67 21.33 -17.10
N GLY A 210 -32.51 20.67 -17.09
CA GLY A 210 -31.20 21.27 -16.75
C GLY A 210 -30.89 21.33 -15.25
N THR A 211 -31.77 20.82 -14.39
CA THR A 211 -31.50 20.75 -12.94
C THR A 211 -30.67 19.51 -12.57
N PHE A 212 -30.07 19.50 -11.39
CA PHE A 212 -29.24 18.37 -10.92
C PHE A 212 -29.92 17.61 -9.78
N LYS A 213 -29.77 16.28 -9.78
CA LYS A 213 -30.20 15.39 -8.70
C LYS A 213 -29.04 14.49 -8.29
N GLN A 214 -28.93 14.18 -7.00
CA GLN A 214 -28.05 13.12 -6.52
C GLN A 214 -28.80 11.78 -6.53
N VAL A 215 -28.16 10.75 -7.06
CA VAL A 215 -28.69 9.38 -7.08
C VAL A 215 -27.63 8.38 -6.61
N PRO A 216 -28.02 7.25 -6.01
CA PRO A 216 -27.10 6.16 -5.72
C PRO A 216 -26.35 5.65 -6.97
N PRO A 217 -25.15 5.05 -6.83
CA PRO A 217 -24.35 4.54 -7.95
C PRO A 217 -25.10 3.58 -8.90
N ASP A 218 -25.92 2.69 -8.36
CA ASP A 218 -26.71 1.71 -9.10
C ASP A 218 -27.83 2.37 -9.92
N GLU A 219 -28.50 3.37 -9.35
CA GLU A 219 -29.48 4.18 -10.09
C GLU A 219 -28.81 4.95 -11.24
N ALA A 220 -27.63 5.53 -11.02
CA ALA A 220 -26.88 6.21 -12.07
C ALA A 220 -26.49 5.28 -13.23
N LEU A 221 -26.03 4.06 -12.93
CA LEU A 221 -25.70 3.05 -13.93
C LEU A 221 -26.93 2.64 -14.75
N ARG A 222 -28.06 2.41 -14.08
CA ARG A 222 -29.33 2.10 -14.75
C ARG A 222 -29.73 3.22 -15.71
N LEU A 223 -29.67 4.47 -15.26
CA LEU A 223 -30.00 5.64 -16.07
C LEU A 223 -29.07 5.78 -17.29
N ASN A 224 -27.77 5.56 -17.11
CA ASN A 224 -26.80 5.59 -18.22
C ASN A 224 -27.06 4.47 -19.24
N ALA A 225 -27.32 3.24 -18.78
CA ALA A 225 -27.63 2.12 -19.68
C ALA A 225 -28.94 2.33 -20.47
N GLU A 226 -29.95 2.93 -19.84
CA GLU A 226 -31.20 3.32 -20.50
C GLU A 226 -30.97 4.41 -21.55
N ALA A 227 -30.11 5.40 -21.27
CA ALA A 227 -29.73 6.44 -22.22
C ALA A 227 -28.96 5.86 -23.41
N ASP A 228 -27.99 4.97 -23.17
CA ASP A 228 -27.23 4.29 -24.22
C ASP A 228 -28.14 3.51 -25.16
N LYS A 229 -29.06 2.71 -24.59
CA LYS A 229 -30.06 1.94 -25.35
C LYS A 229 -30.99 2.84 -26.17
N ALA A 230 -31.25 4.05 -25.69
CA ALA A 230 -32.08 5.04 -26.37
C ALA A 230 -31.30 5.94 -27.35
N GLY A 231 -29.97 5.79 -27.47
CA GLY A 231 -29.12 6.68 -28.28
C GLY A 231 -29.11 8.13 -27.78
N LYS A 232 -29.33 8.34 -26.47
CA LYS A 232 -29.37 9.65 -25.83
C LYS A 232 -28.09 9.92 -25.04
N PRO A 233 -27.74 11.20 -24.80
CA PRO A 233 -26.67 11.53 -23.86
C PRO A 233 -26.96 10.94 -22.47
N ARG A 234 -25.93 10.37 -21.85
CA ARG A 234 -25.99 9.87 -20.47
C ARG A 234 -26.31 11.01 -19.51
N PRO A 235 -27.26 10.84 -18.56
CA PRO A 235 -27.65 11.90 -17.64
C PRO A 235 -26.66 12.07 -16.48
N ALA A 236 -25.89 11.04 -16.11
CA ALA A 236 -24.87 11.16 -15.07
C ALA A 236 -23.70 12.02 -15.57
N ILE A 237 -23.34 13.06 -14.82
CA ILE A 237 -22.21 13.93 -15.13
C ILE A 237 -20.90 13.13 -15.05
N ASN A 238 -20.82 12.25 -14.06
CA ASN A 238 -19.73 11.29 -13.93
C ASN A 238 -20.19 9.89 -14.38
N GLU A 239 -19.47 9.34 -15.34
CA GLU A 239 -19.72 8.02 -15.93
C GLU A 239 -18.86 6.90 -15.32
N GLU A 240 -18.16 7.18 -14.22
CA GLU A 240 -17.38 6.17 -13.51
C GLU A 240 -18.26 5.00 -13.05
N GLY A 241 -17.79 3.79 -13.34
CA GLY A 241 -18.44 2.55 -12.89
C GLY A 241 -18.52 2.43 -11.36
N PRO A 242 -19.25 1.43 -10.85
CA PRO A 242 -19.33 1.17 -9.43
C PRO A 242 -17.97 0.68 -8.91
N ILE A 243 -17.67 0.99 -7.66
CA ILE A 243 -16.47 0.52 -6.99
C ILE A 243 -16.83 -0.78 -6.25
N ALA A 244 -15.92 -1.76 -6.27
CA ALA A 244 -16.14 -3.03 -5.60
C ALA A 244 -16.47 -2.82 -4.11
N PRO A 245 -17.49 -3.51 -3.54
CA PRO A 245 -17.89 -3.33 -2.14
C PRO A 245 -16.78 -3.60 -1.12
N ILE A 246 -15.75 -4.36 -1.50
CA ILE A 246 -14.57 -4.65 -0.66
C ILE A 246 -13.88 -3.37 -0.16
N TYR A 247 -13.94 -2.26 -0.92
CA TYR A 247 -13.35 -0.96 -0.54
C TYR A 247 -14.08 -0.27 0.62
N ALA A 248 -15.31 -0.69 0.96
CA ALA A 248 -16.01 -0.20 2.15
C ALA A 248 -15.47 -0.80 3.45
N TYR A 249 -14.69 -1.88 3.39
CA TYR A 249 -14.29 -2.66 4.56
C TYR A 249 -12.81 -2.52 4.89
N LEU A 250 -12.51 -2.67 6.17
CA LEU A 250 -11.22 -3.12 6.67
C LEU A 250 -11.27 -4.61 6.94
N PHE A 251 -10.11 -5.24 6.78
CA PHE A 251 -9.90 -6.66 6.96
C PHE A 251 -8.92 -6.84 8.11
N VAL A 252 -9.40 -7.39 9.23
CA VAL A 252 -8.59 -7.62 10.43
C VAL A 252 -8.26 -9.09 10.50
N ALA A 253 -6.98 -9.42 10.50
CA ALA A 253 -6.50 -10.72 10.88
C ALA A 253 -6.49 -10.81 12.41
N ASP A 254 -7.22 -11.78 12.95
CA ASP A 254 -7.26 -12.09 14.37
C ASP A 254 -6.70 -13.49 14.60
N LYS A 255 -5.75 -13.61 15.53
CA LYS A 255 -5.05 -14.87 15.83
C LYS A 255 -5.97 -16.02 16.17
N TYR A 256 -7.15 -15.75 16.75
CA TYR A 256 -8.08 -16.77 17.23
C TYR A 256 -9.41 -16.78 16.47
N GLU A 257 -9.88 -15.62 16.03
CA GLU A 257 -11.16 -15.48 15.34
C GLU A 257 -11.05 -15.58 13.82
N GLY A 258 -9.84 -15.54 13.25
CA GLY A 258 -9.60 -15.58 11.80
C GLY A 258 -9.78 -14.21 11.15
N LEU A 259 -10.52 -14.13 10.07
CA LEU A 259 -10.73 -12.88 9.32
C LEU A 259 -11.98 -12.14 9.82
N ILE A 260 -11.84 -10.88 10.25
CA ILE A 260 -12.94 -10.02 10.68
C ILE A 260 -13.09 -8.86 9.70
N LEU A 261 -14.31 -8.60 9.24
CA LEU A 261 -14.63 -7.46 8.39
C LEU A 261 -15.31 -6.36 9.21
N VAL A 262 -14.87 -5.13 8.99
CA VAL A 262 -15.41 -3.92 9.62
C VAL A 262 -15.73 -2.92 8.52
N ASN A 263 -17.01 -2.60 8.30
CA ASN A 263 -17.37 -1.52 7.39
C ASN A 263 -16.91 -0.18 7.97
N VAL A 264 -16.12 0.55 7.18
CA VAL A 264 -15.58 1.88 7.49
C VAL A 264 -15.97 2.92 6.46
N ALA A 265 -16.95 2.65 5.59
CA ALA A 265 -17.44 3.62 4.61
C ALA A 265 -18.00 4.88 5.27
N THR A 266 -18.55 4.76 6.49
CA THR A 266 -19.02 5.90 7.30
C THR A 266 -17.89 6.87 7.65
N LEU A 267 -16.63 6.41 7.69
CA LEU A 267 -15.49 7.30 7.90
C LEU A 267 -15.20 8.18 6.68
N LEU A 268 -15.85 7.91 5.54
CA LEU A 268 -15.59 8.55 4.25
C LEU A 268 -16.77 9.40 3.74
N ASP A 269 -17.93 9.32 4.39
CA ASP A 269 -19.17 9.99 3.92
C ASP A 269 -19.33 11.43 4.44
N GLY A 270 -18.46 11.85 5.35
CA GLY A 270 -18.46 13.19 5.96
C GLY A 270 -19.50 13.39 7.07
N ASP A 271 -20.23 12.35 7.50
CA ASP A 271 -21.17 12.42 8.62
C ASP A 271 -20.58 11.78 9.90
N PRO A 272 -20.00 12.57 10.82
CA PRO A 272 -19.40 12.00 12.02
C PRO A 272 -20.40 11.34 12.98
N ARG A 273 -21.72 11.54 12.79
CA ARG A 273 -22.77 11.06 13.71
C ARG A 273 -23.11 9.59 13.51
N ASN A 274 -22.66 8.95 12.43
CA ASN A 274 -22.96 7.56 12.13
C ASN A 274 -21.73 6.64 12.33
N ASN A 275 -20.63 7.18 12.87
CA ASN A 275 -19.36 6.51 13.07
C ASN A 275 -19.37 5.53 14.24
N PHE A 276 -20.24 4.53 14.19
CA PHE A 276 -20.39 3.49 15.21
C PHE A 276 -19.91 2.14 14.68
N LEU A 277 -18.60 2.01 14.57
CA LEU A 277 -17.99 0.86 13.93
C LEU A 277 -18.26 -0.44 14.69
N LYS A 278 -18.50 -1.49 13.92
CA LYS A 278 -18.84 -2.83 14.41
C LYS A 278 -18.27 -3.87 13.46
N ARG A 279 -18.15 -5.09 13.96
CA ARG A 279 -17.90 -6.26 13.13
C ARG A 279 -19.15 -6.55 12.29
N ASP A 280 -18.98 -6.72 10.98
CA ASP A 280 -20.05 -7.16 10.09
C ASP A 280 -19.93 -8.66 9.77
N LEU A 281 -18.72 -9.19 9.79
CA LEU A 281 -18.45 -10.61 9.59
C LEU A 281 -17.25 -11.08 10.43
N THR A 282 -17.32 -12.33 10.89
CA THR A 282 -16.17 -13.10 11.38
C THR A 282 -16.12 -14.42 10.62
N PHE A 283 -15.00 -14.69 9.96
CA PHE A 283 -14.83 -15.80 9.03
C PHE A 283 -13.61 -16.64 9.41
N ASN A 284 -13.86 -17.90 9.80
CA ASN A 284 -12.82 -18.89 10.08
C ASN A 284 -13.36 -20.32 9.87
N PRO A 285 -13.71 -20.69 8.64
CA PRO A 285 -14.35 -21.98 8.37
C PRO A 285 -13.41 -23.13 8.73
N GLY A 286 -13.86 -24.05 9.59
CA GLY A 286 -13.04 -25.19 10.02
C GLY A 286 -11.75 -24.81 10.75
N GLY A 287 -11.60 -23.56 11.21
CA GLY A 287 -10.39 -23.09 11.89
C GLY A 287 -9.19 -22.83 10.97
N VAL A 288 -9.36 -22.81 9.64
CA VAL A 288 -8.24 -22.67 8.67
C VAL A 288 -7.47 -21.34 8.76
N LEU A 289 -8.07 -20.31 9.35
CA LEU A 289 -7.45 -19.00 9.61
C LEU A 289 -7.01 -18.83 11.08
N THR A 290 -7.06 -19.90 11.88
CA THR A 290 -6.51 -19.88 13.24
C THR A 290 -4.99 -19.67 13.16
N GLY A 291 -4.46 -18.81 14.02
CA GLY A 291 -3.06 -18.41 13.96
C GLY A 291 -2.76 -17.30 12.97
N ALA A 292 -3.78 -16.64 12.39
CA ALA A 292 -3.59 -15.54 11.46
C ALA A 292 -2.67 -14.45 12.04
N ASN A 293 -1.60 -14.13 11.32
CA ASN A 293 -0.54 -13.23 11.78
C ASN A 293 -0.25 -12.06 10.82
N ASN A 294 -0.57 -12.19 9.53
CA ASN A 294 -0.46 -11.13 8.54
C ASN A 294 -1.60 -11.22 7.52
N ILE A 295 -1.92 -10.10 6.88
CA ILE A 295 -2.90 -10.01 5.80
C ILE A 295 -2.48 -8.97 4.76
N VAL A 296 -2.59 -9.32 3.48
CA VAL A 296 -2.44 -8.40 2.34
C VAL A 296 -3.61 -8.56 1.38
N MET A 297 -4.05 -7.44 0.79
CA MET A 297 -5.11 -7.40 -0.20
C MET A 297 -4.51 -7.24 -1.60
N ALA A 298 -4.98 -8.03 -2.57
CA ALA A 298 -4.70 -7.80 -3.99
C ALA A 298 -5.94 -8.14 -4.82
N GLY A 299 -6.47 -7.15 -5.54
CA GLY A 299 -7.78 -7.26 -6.19
C GLY A 299 -8.89 -7.57 -5.18
N ASN A 300 -9.69 -8.59 -5.48
CA ASN A 300 -10.77 -9.07 -4.60
C ASN A 300 -10.32 -10.21 -3.66
N TYR A 301 -9.02 -10.38 -3.42
CA TYR A 301 -8.50 -11.49 -2.62
C TYR A 301 -7.74 -10.98 -1.41
N ALA A 302 -7.94 -11.68 -0.29
CA ALA A 302 -7.09 -11.55 0.89
C ALA A 302 -6.11 -12.73 0.95
N TYR A 303 -4.84 -12.40 1.15
CA TYR A 303 -3.74 -13.32 1.38
C TYR A 303 -3.41 -13.27 2.86
N VAL A 304 -3.75 -14.33 3.60
CA VAL A 304 -3.63 -14.38 5.06
C VAL A 304 -2.63 -15.46 5.45
N THR A 305 -1.54 -15.10 6.10
CA THR A 305 -0.61 -16.08 6.67
C THR A 305 -1.08 -16.48 8.07
N THR A 306 -0.93 -17.77 8.38
CA THR A 306 -1.15 -18.34 9.71
C THR A 306 0.14 -18.94 10.27
N ASP A 307 0.06 -19.65 11.39
CA ASP A 307 1.19 -20.41 11.94
C ASP A 307 1.67 -21.57 11.05
N LYS A 308 0.93 -21.93 9.99
CA LYS A 308 1.19 -23.15 9.18
C LYS A 308 1.09 -22.97 7.67
N GLN A 309 0.49 -21.88 7.20
CA GLN A 309 0.10 -21.77 5.81
C GLN A 309 -0.18 -20.34 5.37
N LEU A 310 -0.16 -20.13 4.06
CA LEU A 310 -0.80 -19.02 3.39
C LEU A 310 -2.21 -19.48 2.96
N VAL A 311 -3.23 -18.73 3.36
CA VAL A 311 -4.63 -18.94 2.96
C VAL A 311 -5.07 -17.81 2.04
N ILE A 312 -5.58 -18.15 0.87
CA ILE A 312 -6.13 -17.19 -0.09
C ILE A 312 -7.65 -17.23 0.02
N VAL A 313 -8.24 -16.08 0.34
CA VAL A 313 -9.69 -15.90 0.53
C VAL A 313 -10.24 -15.03 -0.59
N ASP A 314 -11.22 -15.55 -1.32
CA ASP A 314 -12.02 -14.79 -2.28
C ASP A 314 -13.04 -13.92 -1.55
N LEU A 315 -12.98 -12.61 -1.82
CA LEU A 315 -13.79 -11.55 -1.25
C LEU A 315 -14.57 -10.77 -2.32
N THR A 316 -14.78 -11.36 -3.51
CA THR A 316 -15.64 -10.77 -4.56
C THR A 316 -17.02 -10.39 -4.00
N SER A 317 -17.56 -11.25 -3.13
CA SER A 317 -18.70 -10.95 -2.25
C SER A 317 -18.22 -10.87 -0.80
N PRO A 318 -17.87 -9.69 -0.26
CA PRO A 318 -17.12 -9.59 1.00
C PRO A 318 -17.85 -10.17 2.21
N LEU A 319 -19.18 -10.14 2.24
CA LEU A 319 -19.98 -10.73 3.33
C LEU A 319 -20.27 -12.23 3.14
N SER A 320 -19.79 -12.84 2.06
CA SER A 320 -19.86 -14.29 1.79
C SER A 320 -18.51 -14.81 1.27
N PRO A 321 -17.42 -14.66 2.06
CA PRO A 321 -16.07 -15.05 1.67
C PRO A 321 -15.94 -16.55 1.44
N LYS A 322 -14.96 -16.95 0.62
CA LYS A 322 -14.64 -18.36 0.35
C LYS A 322 -13.14 -18.59 0.44
N VAL A 323 -12.74 -19.68 1.08
CA VAL A 323 -11.35 -20.13 1.03
C VAL A 323 -11.11 -20.74 -0.34
N LEU A 324 -10.18 -20.15 -1.11
CA LEU A 324 -9.85 -20.57 -2.46
C LEU A 324 -8.67 -21.53 -2.48
N LYS A 325 -7.60 -21.20 -1.73
CA LYS A 325 -6.38 -22.01 -1.64
C LYS A 325 -5.78 -21.98 -0.23
N GLN A 326 -5.10 -23.08 0.11
CA GLN A 326 -4.29 -23.23 1.31
C GLN A 326 -2.94 -23.79 0.86
N LEU A 327 -1.86 -23.05 1.11
CA LEU A 327 -0.50 -23.41 0.73
C LEU A 327 0.34 -23.57 1.99
N PRO A 328 0.90 -24.76 2.27
CA PRO A 328 1.65 -25.00 3.51
C PRO A 328 3.00 -24.30 3.48
N PHE A 329 3.39 -23.70 4.61
CA PHE A 329 4.68 -23.03 4.84
C PHE A 329 5.13 -23.27 6.28
N ASP A 330 6.43 -23.12 6.56
CA ASP A 330 6.92 -23.24 7.94
C ASP A 330 6.82 -21.90 8.67
N ASN A 331 5.69 -21.69 9.36
CA ASN A 331 5.41 -20.48 10.13
C ASN A 331 5.58 -19.19 9.29
N PRO A 332 4.78 -19.02 8.21
CA PRO A 332 4.86 -17.84 7.37
C PRO A 332 4.47 -16.58 8.16
N ARG A 333 5.25 -15.51 8.00
CA ARG A 333 5.11 -14.24 8.75
C ARG A 333 4.61 -13.09 7.91
N ALA A 334 4.89 -13.09 6.62
CA ALA A 334 4.49 -12.01 5.72
C ALA A 334 4.32 -12.49 4.28
N VAL A 335 3.51 -11.76 3.53
CA VAL A 335 3.30 -11.96 2.10
C VAL A 335 3.26 -10.60 1.39
N ALA A 336 3.84 -10.51 0.20
CA ALA A 336 3.69 -9.37 -0.71
C ALA A 336 3.26 -9.85 -2.09
N ILE A 337 2.37 -9.11 -2.74
CA ILE A 337 1.84 -9.45 -4.07
C ILE A 337 2.30 -8.39 -5.07
N GLN A 338 2.89 -8.83 -6.18
CA GLN A 338 3.12 -8.00 -7.35
C GLN A 338 2.58 -8.74 -8.58
N PHE A 339 1.51 -8.20 -9.14
CA PHE A 339 0.88 -8.70 -10.37
C PHE A 339 0.58 -10.21 -10.32
N MET A 340 1.39 -11.03 -11.02
CA MET A 340 1.21 -12.47 -11.17
C MET A 340 1.87 -13.32 -10.09
N TYR A 341 2.66 -12.72 -9.20
CA TYR A 341 3.43 -13.46 -8.19
C TYR A 341 3.18 -12.94 -6.79
N ALA A 342 3.19 -13.86 -5.83
CA ALA A 342 3.25 -13.60 -4.42
C ALA A 342 4.59 -14.04 -3.85
N PHE A 343 5.11 -13.28 -2.89
CA PHE A 343 6.37 -13.56 -2.21
C PHE A 343 6.09 -13.74 -0.73
N VAL A 344 6.37 -14.92 -0.19
CA VAL A 344 6.05 -15.30 1.19
C VAL A 344 7.34 -15.45 1.97
N VAL A 345 7.40 -14.86 3.15
CA VAL A 345 8.51 -15.04 4.10
C VAL A 345 8.07 -15.98 5.21
N ASP A 346 8.84 -17.04 5.42
CA ASP A 346 8.65 -18.03 6.48
C ASP A 346 9.96 -18.26 7.27
N ASN A 347 10.03 -19.30 8.09
CA ASN A 347 11.25 -19.62 8.86
C ASN A 347 12.47 -19.98 8.01
N ALA A 348 12.29 -20.48 6.79
CA ALA A 348 13.37 -20.91 5.91
C ALA A 348 13.85 -19.79 4.99
N GLY A 349 12.99 -18.82 4.67
CA GLY A 349 13.36 -17.64 3.93
C GLY A 349 12.23 -17.06 3.07
N LEU A 350 12.59 -16.44 1.96
CA LEU A 350 11.64 -15.94 0.96
C LEU A 350 11.29 -17.05 -0.04
N HIS A 351 10.02 -17.23 -0.35
CA HIS A 351 9.50 -18.18 -1.34
C HIS A 351 8.62 -17.48 -2.36
N THR A 352 8.64 -17.95 -3.61
CA THR A 352 7.74 -17.49 -4.66
C THR A 352 6.50 -18.39 -4.78
N VAL A 353 5.34 -17.77 -4.96
CA VAL A 353 4.06 -18.41 -5.29
C VAL A 353 3.56 -17.80 -6.59
N ASP A 354 3.21 -18.66 -7.55
CA ASP A 354 2.51 -18.24 -8.77
C ASP A 354 1.01 -18.08 -8.46
N VAL A 355 0.46 -16.90 -8.79
CA VAL A 355 -0.96 -16.56 -8.65
C VAL A 355 -1.58 -16.05 -9.96
N SER A 356 -0.89 -16.23 -11.09
CA SER A 356 -1.28 -15.74 -12.42
C SER A 356 -2.64 -16.24 -12.90
N HIS A 357 -3.03 -17.44 -12.45
CA HIS A 357 -4.29 -18.09 -12.80
C HIS A 357 -5.32 -18.10 -11.65
N LEU A 358 -5.04 -17.42 -10.54
CA LEU A 358 -5.90 -17.42 -9.36
C LEU A 358 -7.31 -16.91 -9.67
N GLN A 359 -7.42 -15.84 -10.45
CA GLN A 359 -8.71 -15.22 -10.76
C GLN A 359 -9.49 -15.99 -11.84
N THR A 360 -8.84 -16.87 -12.60
CA THR A 360 -9.46 -17.60 -13.72
C THR A 360 -9.81 -19.03 -13.41
N THR A 361 -8.89 -19.79 -12.82
CA THR A 361 -9.07 -21.22 -12.52
C THR A 361 -9.07 -21.49 -11.02
N GLY A 362 -8.86 -20.46 -10.20
CA GLY A 362 -8.63 -20.64 -8.77
C GLY A 362 -7.26 -21.20 -8.45
N ASP A 363 -6.33 -21.29 -9.42
CA ASP A 363 -5.04 -21.92 -9.19
C ASP A 363 -4.00 -20.97 -8.60
N ALA A 364 -3.24 -21.50 -7.64
CA ALA A 364 -2.04 -20.91 -7.09
C ALA A 364 -1.21 -22.04 -6.48
N HIS A 365 0.11 -21.96 -6.64
CA HIS A 365 1.04 -22.98 -6.17
C HIS A 365 2.41 -22.37 -5.84
N ILE A 366 3.11 -23.02 -4.91
CA ILE A 366 4.50 -22.66 -4.57
C ILE A 366 5.38 -23.06 -5.75
N VAL A 367 6.23 -22.14 -6.21
CA VAL A 367 7.16 -22.41 -7.31
C VAL A 367 8.35 -23.20 -6.78
N GLU A 368 8.49 -24.46 -7.19
CA GLU A 368 9.55 -25.35 -6.68
C GLU A 368 10.95 -24.80 -6.97
N GLY A 369 11.79 -24.75 -5.93
CA GLY A 369 13.16 -24.24 -6.02
C GLY A 369 13.29 -22.70 -6.08
N ALA A 370 12.18 -21.96 -6.20
CA ALA A 370 12.18 -20.51 -6.21
C ALA A 370 12.17 -19.96 -4.77
N SER A 371 13.32 -20.05 -4.10
CA SER A 371 13.47 -19.55 -2.73
C SER A 371 14.84 -18.91 -2.48
N VAL A 372 14.88 -17.99 -1.52
CA VAL A 372 16.12 -17.38 -1.00
C VAL A 372 16.18 -17.65 0.49
N PRO A 373 17.16 -18.44 0.97
CA PRO A 373 17.30 -18.72 2.40
C PRO A 373 17.58 -17.46 3.20
N LEU A 374 16.84 -17.25 4.28
CA LEU A 374 17.03 -16.16 5.25
C LEU A 374 16.85 -16.73 6.66
N ARG A 375 17.50 -16.13 7.65
CA ARG A 375 17.51 -16.70 9.02
C ARG A 375 16.35 -16.20 9.87
N HIS A 376 15.93 -14.96 9.69
CA HIS A 376 15.07 -14.24 10.60
C HIS A 376 14.03 -13.37 9.89
N GLY A 377 13.58 -13.77 8.69
CA GLY A 377 12.62 -13.00 7.89
C GLY A 377 11.31 -12.73 8.66
N GLN A 378 10.96 -11.45 8.80
CA GLN A 378 9.78 -10.95 9.54
C GLN A 378 8.73 -10.30 8.63
N ASP A 379 9.17 -9.53 7.63
CA ASP A 379 8.30 -8.75 6.73
C ASP A 379 8.89 -8.74 5.32
N VAL A 380 8.03 -8.56 4.31
CA VAL A 380 8.45 -8.42 2.91
C VAL A 380 7.69 -7.27 2.25
N TYR A 381 8.43 -6.48 1.48
CA TYR A 381 7.88 -5.43 0.65
C TYR A 381 8.50 -5.46 -0.74
N VAL A 382 7.67 -5.54 -1.78
CA VAL A 382 8.17 -5.60 -3.17
C VAL A 382 8.08 -4.21 -3.78
N ALA A 383 9.19 -3.75 -4.35
CA ALA A 383 9.26 -2.55 -5.16
C ALA A 383 9.95 -2.81 -6.50
N ARG A 384 9.17 -2.80 -7.59
CA ARG A 384 9.60 -3.11 -8.97
C ARG A 384 10.28 -4.48 -9.07
N THR A 385 11.59 -4.52 -9.30
CA THR A 385 12.35 -5.77 -9.49
C THR A 385 13.01 -6.27 -8.21
N TYR A 386 12.75 -5.64 -7.05
CA TYR A 386 13.35 -6.01 -5.79
C TYR A 386 12.31 -6.31 -4.71
N ALA A 387 12.53 -7.39 -3.96
CA ALA A 387 11.90 -7.65 -2.68
C ALA A 387 12.84 -7.20 -1.56
N TYR A 388 12.30 -6.44 -0.60
CA TYR A 388 13.00 -5.97 0.59
C TYR A 388 12.43 -6.74 1.78
N VAL A 389 13.27 -7.55 2.42
CA VAL A 389 12.88 -8.37 3.57
C VAL A 389 13.52 -7.82 4.83
N ALA A 390 12.73 -7.57 5.86
CA ALA A 390 13.25 -7.33 7.20
C ALA A 390 13.68 -8.68 7.78
N ASP A 391 14.98 -8.87 8.01
CA ASP A 391 15.60 -10.14 8.38
C ASP A 391 16.18 -10.10 9.81
N GLY A 392 15.42 -9.51 10.74
CA GLY A 392 15.73 -9.49 12.17
C GLY A 392 17.15 -9.01 12.48
N GLU A 393 17.97 -9.91 13.03
CA GLU A 393 19.35 -9.64 13.43
C GLU A 393 20.29 -9.30 12.27
N ASP A 394 19.95 -9.71 11.05
CA ASP A 394 20.77 -9.48 9.86
C ASP A 394 20.42 -8.18 9.13
N GLY A 395 19.48 -7.40 9.67
CA GLY A 395 19.06 -6.13 9.09
C GLY A 395 18.04 -6.34 7.98
N ILE A 396 18.36 -5.90 6.75
CA ILE A 396 17.50 -6.10 5.58
C ILE A 396 18.19 -6.92 4.50
N ALA A 397 17.44 -7.85 3.91
CA ALA A 397 17.83 -8.55 2.69
C ALA A 397 17.18 -7.84 1.49
N ILE A 398 17.99 -7.54 0.47
CA ILE A 398 17.52 -7.01 -0.81
C ILE A 398 17.67 -8.13 -1.82
N ILE A 399 16.55 -8.59 -2.36
CA ILE A 399 16.45 -9.78 -3.20
C ILE A 399 15.98 -9.34 -4.58
N ASP A 400 16.74 -9.72 -5.60
CA ASP A 400 16.34 -9.59 -7.00
C ASP A 400 15.22 -10.59 -7.29
N VAL A 401 14.09 -10.05 -7.71
CA VAL A 401 12.88 -10.79 -8.10
C VAL A 401 12.45 -10.43 -9.52
N GLU A 402 13.34 -9.90 -10.37
CA GLU A 402 13.07 -9.68 -11.80
C GLU A 402 12.63 -10.99 -12.47
N HIS A 403 13.27 -12.11 -12.11
CA HIS A 403 12.86 -13.46 -12.49
C HIS A 403 12.35 -14.21 -11.24
N PRO A 404 11.04 -14.14 -10.93
CA PRO A 404 10.47 -14.63 -9.67
C PRO A 404 10.59 -16.15 -9.50
N GLU A 405 10.72 -16.93 -10.57
CA GLU A 405 11.00 -18.37 -10.51
C GLU A 405 12.46 -18.69 -10.14
N LYS A 406 13.35 -17.69 -10.15
CA LYS A 406 14.78 -17.80 -9.79
C LYS A 406 15.22 -16.58 -8.96
N PRO A 407 14.58 -16.32 -7.82
CA PRO A 407 14.91 -15.16 -7.00
C PRO A 407 16.33 -15.30 -6.45
N LYS A 408 17.03 -14.18 -6.28
CA LYS A 408 18.42 -14.19 -5.83
C LYS A 408 18.69 -13.09 -4.83
N LEU A 409 19.36 -13.42 -3.72
CA LEU A 409 19.90 -12.41 -2.82
C LEU A 409 20.91 -11.52 -3.57
N ASP A 410 20.61 -10.23 -3.67
CA ASP A 410 21.50 -9.23 -4.26
C ASP A 410 22.49 -8.72 -3.19
N GLN A 411 21.98 -8.33 -2.02
CA GLN A 411 22.82 -7.86 -0.90
C GLN A 411 22.09 -7.91 0.44
N MET A 412 22.86 -8.01 1.52
CA MET A 412 22.43 -7.74 2.89
C MET A 412 22.86 -6.34 3.30
N PHE A 413 22.07 -5.68 4.14
CA PHE A 413 22.42 -4.38 4.71
C PHE A 413 21.95 -4.29 6.17
N ASN A 414 22.87 -4.02 7.10
CA ASN A 414 22.58 -3.90 8.53
C ASN A 414 23.15 -2.61 9.16
N ALA A 415 23.53 -1.64 8.33
CA ALA A 415 24.12 -0.37 8.74
C ALA A 415 25.27 -0.52 9.76
N GLY A 416 26.21 -1.45 9.49
CA GLY A 416 27.35 -1.71 10.37
C GLY A 416 26.96 -2.34 11.71
N GLY A 417 25.87 -3.12 11.73
CA GLY A 417 25.33 -3.78 12.93
C GLY A 417 24.41 -2.92 13.79
N SER A 418 24.18 -1.65 13.41
CA SER A 418 23.25 -0.75 14.11
C SER A 418 21.77 -1.02 13.80
N MET A 419 21.51 -1.86 12.80
CA MET A 419 20.20 -2.40 12.43
C MET A 419 20.24 -3.92 12.58
N ASN A 420 19.79 -4.40 13.74
CA ASN A 420 19.94 -5.78 14.21
C ASN A 420 18.68 -6.33 14.88
N ASP A 421 17.54 -5.70 14.63
CA ASP A 421 16.24 -6.12 15.14
C ASP A 421 15.15 -5.68 14.16
N ALA A 422 15.34 -5.95 12.86
CA ALA A 422 14.41 -5.51 11.82
C ALA A 422 13.12 -6.34 11.80
N HIS A 423 11.99 -5.71 12.15
CA HIS A 423 10.65 -6.32 12.15
C HIS A 423 9.83 -5.96 10.91
N GLY A 424 10.05 -4.78 10.33
CA GLY A 424 9.23 -4.30 9.21
C GLY A 424 9.98 -3.35 8.29
N ILE A 425 9.63 -3.38 6.99
CA ILE A 425 10.19 -2.45 5.99
C ILE A 425 9.10 -1.99 5.03
N LYS A 426 9.11 -0.69 4.69
CA LYS A 426 8.31 -0.12 3.62
C LYS A 426 9.18 0.78 2.74
N VAL A 427 9.04 0.63 1.43
CA VAL A 427 9.80 1.40 0.42
C VAL A 427 8.84 2.26 -0.39
N GLY A 428 9.25 3.48 -0.72
CA GLY A 428 8.45 4.35 -1.56
C GLY A 428 9.08 5.73 -1.75
N MET A 429 8.33 6.61 -2.41
CA MET A 429 8.74 7.96 -2.74
C MET A 429 8.42 8.94 -1.62
N THR A 430 9.40 9.77 -1.27
CA THR A 430 9.20 10.97 -0.46
C THR A 430 9.73 12.16 -1.23
N ASN A 431 8.85 13.13 -1.50
CA ASN A 431 9.06 14.24 -2.44
C ASN A 431 9.40 13.76 -3.87
N ALA A 432 10.63 13.36 -4.14
CA ALA A 432 11.10 12.90 -5.46
C ALA A 432 12.21 11.84 -5.42
N SER A 433 12.40 11.15 -4.28
CA SER A 433 13.45 10.12 -4.14
C SER A 433 12.93 8.89 -3.42
N LEU A 434 13.60 7.76 -3.66
CA LEU A 434 13.24 6.48 -3.08
C LEU A 434 13.91 6.29 -1.72
N TYR A 435 13.08 6.04 -0.70
CA TYR A 435 13.53 5.78 0.66
C TYR A 435 12.98 4.46 1.17
N GLY A 436 13.72 3.85 2.09
CA GLY A 436 13.28 2.71 2.89
C GLY A 436 13.07 3.16 4.33
N TYR A 437 11.92 2.83 4.90
CA TYR A 437 11.61 3.05 6.31
C TYR A 437 11.59 1.69 7.00
N VAL A 438 12.37 1.53 8.08
CA VAL A 438 12.54 0.26 8.78
C VAL A 438 12.09 0.38 10.23
N ALA A 439 11.23 -0.53 10.67
CA ALA A 439 10.89 -0.77 12.06
C ALA A 439 11.93 -1.72 12.62
N ASP A 440 12.93 -1.19 13.32
CA ASP A 440 14.09 -1.91 13.84
C ASP A 440 13.94 -2.20 15.34
N GLY A 441 12.73 -2.66 15.73
CA GLY A 441 12.45 -3.24 17.04
C GLY A 441 12.92 -2.36 18.19
N LYS A 442 13.79 -2.89 19.05
CA LYS A 442 14.37 -2.19 20.20
C LYS A 442 15.20 -0.95 19.83
N ASN A 443 15.69 -0.85 18.59
CA ASN A 443 16.50 0.27 18.11
C ASN A 443 15.65 1.41 17.53
N GLY A 444 14.32 1.24 17.45
CA GLY A 444 13.37 2.24 16.96
C GLY A 444 13.18 2.21 15.45
N MET A 445 12.93 3.37 14.84
CA MET A 445 12.76 3.49 13.40
C MET A 445 14.06 3.95 12.72
N LYS A 446 14.35 3.42 11.53
CA LYS A 446 15.47 3.86 10.66
C LYS A 446 14.95 4.40 9.34
N VAL A 447 15.68 5.34 8.77
CA VAL A 447 15.44 5.87 7.42
C VAL A 447 16.66 5.58 6.55
N LEU A 448 16.42 4.93 5.42
CA LEU A 448 17.41 4.54 4.44
C LEU A 448 17.23 5.34 3.16
N GLN A 449 18.30 5.98 2.69
CA GLN A 449 18.36 6.43 1.30
C GLN A 449 18.73 5.23 0.44
N LEU A 450 17.88 4.89 -0.54
CA LEU A 450 18.10 3.71 -1.41
C LEU A 450 18.71 4.09 -2.75
N THR A 451 18.51 5.32 -3.20
CA THR A 451 19.07 5.85 -4.44
C THR A 451 19.66 7.24 -4.24
N ASP A 452 20.72 7.58 -4.99
CA ASP A 452 21.38 8.89 -4.94
C ASP A 452 21.80 9.35 -6.34
N PRO A 453 21.36 10.53 -6.81
CA PRO A 453 21.70 11.02 -8.15
C PRO A 453 23.19 11.35 -8.34
N GLU A 454 23.94 11.62 -7.28
CA GLU A 454 25.37 11.96 -7.36
C GLU A 454 26.28 10.73 -7.28
N THR A 455 25.87 9.67 -6.56
CA THR A 455 26.71 8.47 -6.40
C THR A 455 26.29 7.31 -7.28
N MET A 456 25.08 7.37 -7.86
CA MET A 456 24.55 6.31 -8.73
C MET A 456 24.36 6.82 -10.16
N PRO A 457 25.26 6.47 -11.10
CA PRO A 457 25.06 6.79 -12.53
C PRO A 457 23.76 6.24 -13.10
N THR A 458 23.16 5.26 -12.43
CA THR A 458 21.96 4.55 -12.85
C THR A 458 20.68 5.07 -12.18
N TYR A 459 20.75 6.12 -11.33
CA TYR A 459 19.65 6.53 -10.45
C TYR A 459 18.32 6.79 -11.17
N ALA A 460 18.39 7.31 -12.40
CA ALA A 460 17.22 7.66 -13.22
C ALA A 460 16.63 6.46 -13.98
N GLY A 461 17.23 5.28 -13.86
CA GLY A 461 16.72 4.06 -14.46
C GLY A 461 15.38 3.61 -13.87
N PHE A 462 14.71 2.66 -14.53
CA PHE A 462 13.46 2.13 -14.00
C PHE A 462 13.66 1.32 -12.74
N SER A 463 14.66 0.46 -12.65
CA SER A 463 14.92 -0.27 -11.41
C SER A 463 16.40 -0.18 -11.09
N PRO A 464 16.89 0.98 -10.61
CA PRO A 464 18.28 1.11 -10.22
C PRO A 464 18.56 0.14 -9.08
N ARG A 465 19.69 -0.59 -9.15
CA ARG A 465 20.16 -1.44 -8.06
C ARG A 465 20.29 -0.58 -6.79
N PRO A 466 19.55 -0.88 -5.70
CA PRO A 466 19.57 -0.05 -4.50
C PRO A 466 20.97 0.05 -3.88
N GLN A 467 21.32 1.21 -3.34
CA GLN A 467 22.52 1.43 -2.53
C GLN A 467 22.11 1.99 -1.16
N PRO A 468 21.64 1.13 -0.24
CA PRO A 468 21.11 1.57 1.04
C PRO A 468 22.16 2.31 1.87
N GLN A 469 21.80 3.48 2.38
CA GLN A 469 22.58 4.23 3.37
C GLN A 469 21.67 4.64 4.53
N LEU A 470 22.11 4.40 5.76
CA LEU A 470 21.41 4.89 6.94
C LEU A 470 21.61 6.41 7.06
N ILE A 471 20.52 7.16 6.90
CA ILE A 471 20.57 8.63 6.90
C ILE A 471 19.97 9.27 8.15
N ALA A 472 19.03 8.59 8.82
CA ALA A 472 18.38 9.05 10.03
C ALA A 472 17.87 7.90 10.90
N SER A 473 17.70 8.15 12.20
CA SER A 473 17.10 7.23 13.17
C SER A 473 16.13 7.95 14.10
N PHE A 474 15.20 7.21 14.68
CA PHE A 474 14.27 7.72 15.69
C PHE A 474 14.06 6.68 16.78
N LYS A 475 14.18 7.07 18.05
CA LYS A 475 13.90 6.18 19.18
C LYS A 475 12.41 6.21 19.51
N THR A 476 11.72 5.13 19.17
CA THR A 476 10.31 4.91 19.51
C THR A 476 10.09 4.67 21.01
N LYS A 477 8.86 4.87 21.49
CA LYS A 477 8.48 4.65 22.90
C LYS A 477 8.51 3.18 23.32
N GLY A 478 8.23 2.28 22.38
CA GLY A 478 8.33 0.83 22.53
C GLY A 478 9.10 0.21 21.36
N GLU A 479 9.14 -1.12 21.29
CA GLU A 479 9.69 -1.84 20.13
C GLU A 479 8.95 -1.42 18.85
N ALA A 480 9.68 -0.98 17.82
CA ALA A 480 9.10 -0.67 16.52
C ALA A 480 8.79 -1.98 15.77
N LEU A 481 7.51 -2.30 15.61
CA LEU A 481 7.06 -3.58 15.05
C LEU A 481 6.64 -3.47 13.58
N SER A 482 6.05 -2.34 13.19
CA SER A 482 5.53 -2.15 11.84
C SER A 482 5.50 -0.69 11.42
N ILE A 483 5.56 -0.45 10.11
CA ILE A 483 5.39 0.85 9.48
C ILE A 483 4.20 0.78 8.53
N SER A 484 3.35 1.81 8.58
CA SER A 484 2.25 1.93 7.62
C SER A 484 2.79 2.00 6.21
N LYS A 485 2.15 1.27 5.30
CA LYS A 485 2.35 1.47 3.86
C LYS A 485 2.07 2.94 3.49
N GLY A 486 2.85 3.46 2.55
CA GLY A 486 2.64 4.79 1.98
C GLY A 486 1.30 4.90 1.24
N LEU A 487 0.93 6.12 0.89
CA LEU A 487 -0.23 6.40 0.08
C LEU A 487 -0.05 5.78 -1.31
N ASP A 488 -1.00 4.94 -1.74
CA ASP A 488 -0.98 4.38 -3.08
C ASP A 488 -1.03 5.53 -4.09
N ARG A 489 -0.23 5.46 -5.16
CA ARG A 489 -0.32 6.38 -6.30
C ARG A 489 -0.74 5.60 -7.52
N ASP A 490 -1.90 5.92 -8.06
CA ASP A 490 -2.62 5.05 -8.99
C ASP A 490 -3.32 5.81 -10.15
N ARG A 491 -2.96 7.08 -10.34
CA ARG A 491 -3.36 7.87 -11.50
C ARG A 491 -2.15 8.29 -12.31
N ALA A 492 -2.27 8.19 -13.63
CA ALA A 492 -1.35 8.82 -14.57
C ALA A 492 -1.87 10.21 -14.98
N ALA A 493 -0.96 11.16 -15.14
CA ALA A 493 -1.23 12.46 -15.74
C ALA A 493 -0.23 12.73 -16.87
N ASP A 494 -0.64 13.50 -17.87
CA ASP A 494 0.25 14.03 -18.91
C ASP A 494 1.18 15.12 -18.34
N GLU A 495 2.09 15.63 -19.16
CA GLU A 495 3.04 16.68 -18.77
C GLU A 495 2.37 18.00 -18.36
N SER A 496 1.11 18.21 -18.75
CA SER A 496 0.31 19.39 -18.37
C SER A 496 -0.53 19.14 -17.11
N GLY A 497 -0.41 17.97 -16.48
CA GLY A 497 -1.19 17.58 -15.31
C GLY A 497 -2.62 17.14 -15.63
N ASN A 498 -2.98 16.99 -16.91
CA ASN A 498 -4.29 16.46 -17.26
C ASN A 498 -4.30 14.96 -16.99
N GLN A 499 -5.39 14.48 -16.40
CA GLN A 499 -5.58 13.05 -16.21
C GLN A 499 -5.64 12.36 -17.58
N VAL A 500 -4.75 11.39 -17.79
CA VAL A 500 -4.81 10.53 -18.98
C VAL A 500 -5.68 9.32 -18.70
N ALA A 501 -6.46 8.90 -19.69
CA ALA A 501 -7.15 7.62 -19.63
C ALA A 501 -6.10 6.50 -19.66
N VAL A 502 -5.92 5.79 -18.55
CA VAL A 502 -5.07 4.61 -18.50
C VAL A 502 -5.87 3.44 -19.10
N PHE A 503 -5.43 2.95 -20.26
CA PHE A 503 -6.02 1.79 -20.96
C PHE A 503 -7.54 1.87 -21.20
N GLY A 504 -8.05 3.06 -21.57
CA GLY A 504 -9.47 3.22 -21.95
C GLY A 504 -10.46 3.23 -20.77
N ARG A 505 -9.98 3.18 -19.51
CA ARG A 505 -10.81 3.33 -18.31
C ARG A 505 -11.47 4.71 -18.27
N ARG A 506 -12.80 4.77 -18.12
CA ARG A 506 -13.54 6.00 -17.79
C ARG A 506 -13.65 6.16 -16.28
N GLY A 507 -13.30 7.34 -15.78
CA GLY A 507 -13.28 7.63 -14.35
C GLY A 507 -12.02 7.12 -13.64
N ALA A 508 -12.07 7.02 -12.32
CA ALA A 508 -10.92 6.77 -11.48
C ALA A 508 -11.13 5.67 -10.45
N ARG A 509 -12.06 4.77 -10.72
CA ARG A 509 -12.25 3.57 -9.92
C ARG A 509 -11.04 2.63 -10.14
N PRO A 510 -10.71 1.77 -9.17
CA PRO A 510 -9.79 0.67 -9.40
C PRO A 510 -10.17 -0.13 -10.66
N PHE A 511 -9.17 -0.66 -11.36
CA PHE A 511 -9.42 -1.63 -12.43
C PHE A 511 -10.17 -2.84 -11.86
N ASP A 512 -11.22 -3.26 -12.55
CA ASP A 512 -11.87 -4.52 -12.24
C ASP A 512 -11.20 -5.66 -13.01
N PHE A 513 -11.59 -6.88 -12.68
CA PHE A 513 -11.03 -8.07 -13.30
C PHE A 513 -11.22 -8.09 -14.83
N GLU A 514 -12.39 -7.68 -15.32
CA GLU A 514 -12.67 -7.67 -16.76
C GLU A 514 -11.79 -6.66 -17.50
N ASP A 515 -11.62 -5.46 -16.93
CA ASP A 515 -10.75 -4.43 -17.50
C ASP A 515 -9.32 -4.96 -17.68
N VAL A 516 -8.79 -5.62 -16.63
CA VAL A 516 -7.44 -6.17 -16.65
C VAL A 516 -7.34 -7.34 -17.63
N MET A 517 -8.29 -8.27 -17.65
CA MET A 517 -8.20 -9.43 -18.54
C MET A 517 -8.32 -9.02 -20.01
N LYS A 518 -9.21 -8.08 -20.36
CA LYS A 518 -9.32 -7.53 -21.73
C LYS A 518 -8.01 -6.89 -22.19
N LEU A 519 -7.27 -6.27 -21.27
CA LEU A 519 -5.95 -5.71 -21.56
C LEU A 519 -4.88 -6.79 -21.76
N LEU A 520 -4.91 -7.85 -20.96
CA LEU A 520 -3.80 -8.80 -20.85
C LEU A 520 -3.95 -10.06 -21.69
N ARG A 521 -5.17 -10.39 -22.14
CA ARG A 521 -5.48 -11.68 -22.78
C ARG A 521 -6.06 -11.52 -24.16
N THR A 522 -5.89 -12.57 -24.96
CA THR A 522 -6.49 -12.68 -26.29
C THR A 522 -8.02 -12.84 -26.21
N ASN A 523 -8.71 -12.69 -27.36
CA ASN A 523 -10.16 -12.91 -27.48
C ASN A 523 -10.99 -12.10 -26.47
N ASP A 524 -10.76 -10.78 -26.40
CA ASP A 524 -11.46 -9.85 -25.51
C ASP A 524 -11.46 -10.29 -24.04
N GLY A 525 -10.33 -10.82 -23.57
CA GLY A 525 -10.14 -11.24 -22.18
C GLY A 525 -10.43 -12.71 -21.89
N ALA A 526 -10.98 -13.46 -22.84
CA ALA A 526 -11.41 -14.84 -22.63
C ALA A 526 -10.33 -15.90 -22.97
N GLY A 527 -9.31 -15.52 -23.75
CA GLY A 527 -8.24 -16.43 -24.16
C GLY A 527 -7.07 -16.50 -23.17
N ASP A 528 -5.95 -17.02 -23.64
CA ASP A 528 -4.69 -17.04 -22.89
C ASP A 528 -4.08 -15.64 -22.79
N PHE A 529 -3.12 -15.49 -21.87
CA PHE A 529 -2.29 -14.29 -21.81
C PHE A 529 -1.66 -14.00 -23.17
N PHE A 530 -1.80 -12.76 -23.64
CA PHE A 530 -1.09 -12.29 -24.81
C PHE A 530 0.35 -12.03 -24.39
N THR A 531 1.24 -12.97 -24.71
CA THR A 531 2.64 -12.92 -24.30
C THR A 531 3.55 -12.49 -25.44
N VAL A 532 4.60 -11.72 -25.11
CA VAL A 532 5.56 -11.19 -26.08
C VAL A 532 7.01 -11.50 -25.70
N SER A 533 7.90 -11.54 -26.69
CA SER A 533 9.35 -11.55 -26.49
C SER A 533 9.96 -10.25 -26.97
N ASP A 534 10.91 -9.73 -26.21
CA ASP A 534 11.71 -8.56 -26.60
C ASP A 534 12.88 -8.94 -27.49
N THR A 535 13.09 -10.24 -27.74
CA THR A 535 14.07 -10.70 -28.72
C THR A 535 13.49 -10.54 -30.12
N PRO A 536 14.13 -9.78 -31.02
CA PRO A 536 13.65 -9.66 -32.40
C PRO A 536 13.53 -11.03 -33.06
N THR A 537 12.39 -11.30 -33.71
CA THR A 537 12.24 -12.48 -34.55
C THR A 537 13.21 -12.38 -35.72
N LYS A 538 14.01 -13.43 -35.93
CA LYS A 538 14.97 -13.53 -37.05
C LYS A 538 14.29 -13.54 -38.41
#